data_AF-A0A183LHR7-F1
#
_entry.id   AF-A0A183LHR7-F1
#
_cell.length_a   1.000
_cell.length_b   1.000
_cell.length_c   1.000
_cell.angle_alpha   90.00
_cell.angle_beta   90.00
_cell.angle_gamma   90.00
#
_symmetry.space_group_name_H-M   'P 1'
#
loop_
_entity.id
_entity.type
_entity.pdbx_description
1 polymer ?
#
loop_
_entity_poly.entity_id
_entity_poly.type
_entity_poly.pdbx_seq_one_letter_code
_entity_poly.pdbx_strand_id
1 'polypeptide(L)'
;MCPIPLSKDCKILHEYLSENMAYMLNEAYKHGEHSPFWYQVALQLWQLKGMSDAFNRKFIDRADLLNRSHLNTLINEVMGIYLLQLNGDLGDLVSALSVLTLKKGKNKMGHPFIASPSCSALIKIVDNNVYLSHVTWSTYSIMLRVLKHYNFPWKTVNRTDSQKIPGFAITFSSYPTFTSSVDDFYLTSANLTITETTNNVYNDSLWNIVRNGSRNSVFTFIRGMVASRLAKTGDEWIAYFKYNNSGTYEKNEQQLDRTGKVGPGQSGLGMLVGGLCSIGSNRHK
;
A
#
# COMPACT_ATOMS: atom_id res chain seq x y z
N MET A 1 -5.64 12.81 15.39
CA MET A 1 -5.15 11.71 16.24
C MET A 1 -4.04 12.18 17.18
N CYS A 2 -2.94 12.74 16.68
CA CYS A 2 -1.79 13.17 17.50
C CYS A 2 -1.58 14.70 17.46
N PRO A 3 -2.19 15.49 18.37
CA PRO A 3 -1.95 16.93 18.44
C PRO A 3 -0.57 17.24 19.03
N ILE A 4 -0.06 18.44 18.77
CA ILE A 4 1.19 18.97 19.36
C ILE A 4 0.84 19.72 20.66
N PRO A 5 1.56 19.53 21.78
CA PRO A 5 2.70 18.61 21.95
C PRO A 5 2.26 17.14 21.96
N LEU A 6 3.11 16.26 21.39
CA LEU A 6 2.78 14.83 21.25
C LEU A 6 2.65 14.14 22.62
N SER A 7 1.59 13.35 22.79
CA SER A 7 1.43 12.44 23.93
C SER A 7 2.50 11.32 23.92
N LYS A 8 2.64 10.58 25.02
CA LYS A 8 3.56 9.44 25.11
C LYS A 8 3.36 8.43 23.97
N ASP A 9 2.11 8.00 23.76
CA ASP A 9 1.78 7.03 22.71
C ASP A 9 1.99 7.59 21.29
N CYS A 10 1.71 8.88 21.08
CA CYS A 10 2.02 9.54 19.81
C CYS A 10 3.52 9.63 19.54
N LYS A 11 4.36 9.80 20.58
CA LYS A 11 5.82 9.78 20.41
C LYS A 11 6.32 8.39 19.98
N ILE A 12 5.78 7.33 20.58
CA ILE A 12 6.11 5.94 20.20
C ILE A 12 5.75 5.69 18.73
N LEU A 13 4.53 6.04 18.32
CA LEU A 13 4.10 5.87 16.93
C LEU A 13 4.94 6.74 15.98
N HIS A 14 5.24 7.97 16.35
CA HIS A 14 6.09 8.87 15.57
C HIS A 14 7.48 8.28 15.36
N GLU A 15 8.15 7.83 16.42
CA GLU A 15 9.48 7.24 16.33
C GLU A 15 9.50 6.01 15.41
N TYR A 16 8.53 5.10 15.57
CA TYR A 16 8.41 3.92 14.71
C TYR A 16 8.24 4.30 13.24
N LEU A 17 7.35 5.24 12.93
CA LEU A 17 7.07 5.65 11.54
C LEU A 17 8.23 6.44 10.93
N SER A 18 8.89 7.30 11.70
CA SER A 18 10.10 8.03 11.26
C SER A 18 11.24 7.07 10.94
N GLU A 19 11.44 6.06 11.78
CA GLU A 19 12.44 5.03 11.56
C GLU A 19 12.14 4.20 10.30
N ASN A 20 10.88 3.84 10.10
CA ASN A 20 10.46 3.12 8.89
C ASN A 20 10.59 3.96 7.62
N MET A 21 10.23 5.24 7.67
CA MET A 21 10.46 6.17 6.57
C MET A 21 11.95 6.28 6.23
N ALA A 22 12.81 6.40 7.25
CA ALA A 22 14.26 6.46 7.07
C ALA A 22 14.83 5.17 6.42
N TYR A 23 14.35 4.00 6.86
CA TYR A 23 14.69 2.72 6.25
C TYR A 23 14.31 2.68 4.76
N MET A 24 13.04 2.96 4.43
CA MET A 24 12.58 2.91 3.04
C MET A 24 13.33 3.89 2.14
N LEU A 25 13.59 5.11 2.61
CA LEU A 25 14.39 6.09 1.89
C LEU A 25 15.80 5.57 1.63
N ASN A 26 16.47 5.05 2.66
CA ASN A 26 17.83 4.53 2.54
C ASN A 26 17.94 3.38 1.55
N GLU A 27 17.03 2.41 1.62
CA GLU A 27 17.00 1.28 0.69
C GLU A 27 16.63 1.70 -0.74
N ALA A 28 15.68 2.63 -0.90
CA ALA A 28 15.35 3.25 -2.17
C ALA A 28 16.58 3.90 -2.83
N TYR A 29 17.41 4.63 -2.06
CA TYR A 29 18.64 5.22 -2.59
C TYR A 29 19.69 4.19 -2.94
N LYS A 30 19.90 3.17 -2.10
CA LYS A 30 20.93 2.15 -2.33
C LYS A 30 20.61 1.25 -3.50
N HIS A 31 19.33 0.92 -3.69
CA HIS A 31 18.91 -0.16 -4.58
C HIS A 31 18.06 0.31 -5.76
N GLY A 32 17.55 1.55 -5.78
CA GLY A 32 16.60 2.02 -6.79
C GLY A 32 17.13 2.03 -8.24
N GLU A 33 18.44 2.03 -8.45
CA GLU A 33 19.02 1.93 -9.81
C GLU A 33 18.96 0.52 -10.40
N HIS A 34 18.91 -0.51 -9.53
CA HIS A 34 19.05 -1.92 -9.93
C HIS A 34 17.89 -2.82 -9.47
N SER A 35 17.08 -2.35 -8.53
CA SER A 35 15.90 -3.05 -8.00
C SER A 35 14.63 -2.36 -8.47
N PRO A 36 13.82 -3.04 -9.32
CA PRO A 36 12.52 -2.54 -9.72
C PRO A 36 11.62 -2.16 -8.54
N PHE A 37 11.62 -3.00 -7.51
CA PHE A 37 10.83 -2.77 -6.29
C PHE A 37 11.22 -1.45 -5.62
N TRP A 38 12.51 -1.27 -5.31
CA TRP A 38 12.96 -0.08 -4.60
C TRP A 38 12.85 1.20 -5.42
N TYR A 39 12.95 1.11 -6.76
CA TYR A 39 12.66 2.25 -7.62
C TYR A 39 11.19 2.68 -7.51
N GLN A 40 10.25 1.73 -7.56
CA GLN A 40 8.82 2.03 -7.42
C GLN A 40 8.46 2.55 -6.02
N VAL A 41 9.11 2.04 -4.97
CA VAL A 41 9.00 2.61 -3.61
C VAL A 41 9.43 4.08 -3.63
N ALA A 42 10.60 4.39 -4.21
CA ALA A 42 11.10 5.76 -4.30
C ALA A 42 10.10 6.71 -5.00
N LEU A 43 9.52 6.26 -6.12
CA LEU A 43 8.51 7.04 -6.87
C LEU A 43 7.25 7.32 -6.03
N GLN A 44 6.81 6.34 -5.23
CA GLN A 44 5.66 6.54 -4.35
C GLN A 44 5.99 7.48 -3.17
N LEU A 45 7.20 7.42 -2.63
CA LEU A 45 7.66 8.38 -1.62
C LEU A 45 7.73 9.81 -2.19
N TRP A 46 8.21 9.97 -3.42
CA TRP A 46 8.16 11.26 -4.13
C TRP A 46 6.74 11.77 -4.34
N GLN A 47 5.81 10.89 -4.69
CA GLN A 47 4.39 11.23 -4.80
C GLN A 47 3.83 11.74 -3.46
N LEU A 48 4.13 11.05 -2.35
CA LEU A 48 3.74 11.49 -1.00
C LEU A 48 4.39 12.81 -0.61
N LYS A 49 5.64 13.03 -0.99
CA LYS A 49 6.33 14.30 -0.74
C LYS A 49 5.66 15.46 -1.46
N GLY A 50 5.34 15.31 -2.75
CA GLY A 50 4.60 16.32 -3.50
C GLY A 50 3.25 16.66 -2.85
N MET A 51 2.54 15.66 -2.33
CA MET A 51 1.28 15.87 -1.60
C MET A 51 1.48 16.57 -0.25
N SER A 52 2.52 16.20 0.50
CA SER A 52 2.89 16.86 1.77
C SER A 52 3.25 18.32 1.54
N ASP A 53 4.06 18.61 0.52
CA ASP A 53 4.47 19.97 0.18
C ASP A 53 3.27 20.83 -0.24
N ALA A 54 2.42 20.31 -1.15
CA ALA A 54 1.21 21.01 -1.59
C ALA A 54 0.24 21.29 -0.43
N PHE A 55 0.03 20.32 0.47
CA PHE A 55 -0.80 20.50 1.66
C PHE A 55 -0.27 21.61 2.57
N ASN A 56 1.06 21.71 2.69
CA ASN A 56 1.73 22.76 3.46
C ASN A 56 2.01 24.04 2.66
N ARG A 57 1.41 24.18 1.46
CA ARG A 57 1.59 25.34 0.55
C ARG A 57 3.06 25.62 0.20
N LYS A 58 3.89 24.57 0.15
CA LYS A 58 5.26 24.62 -0.35
C LYS A 58 5.24 24.25 -1.83
N PHE A 59 5.66 25.18 -2.69
CA PHE A 59 5.76 24.96 -4.13
C PHE A 59 7.22 25.05 -4.54
N ILE A 60 7.75 23.98 -5.12
CA ILE A 60 9.13 23.90 -5.59
C ILE A 60 9.17 24.39 -7.03
N ASP A 61 9.88 25.48 -7.26
CA ASP A 61 10.00 26.17 -8.55
C ASP A 61 11.30 25.81 -9.30
N ARG A 62 12.26 25.18 -8.64
CA ARG A 62 13.53 24.75 -9.23
C ARG A 62 13.81 23.27 -9.03
N ALA A 63 14.22 22.60 -10.12
CA ALA A 63 14.43 21.15 -10.13
C ALA A 63 15.62 20.69 -9.26
N ASP A 64 16.65 21.54 -9.05
CA ASP A 64 17.81 21.24 -8.20
C ASP A 64 17.45 21.06 -6.71
N LEU A 65 16.32 21.63 -6.30
CA LEU A 65 15.77 21.44 -4.95
C LEU A 65 15.11 20.07 -4.77
N LEU A 66 14.73 19.37 -5.85
CA LEU A 66 14.17 18.02 -5.82
C LEU A 66 15.28 16.96 -5.66
N ASN A 67 15.97 17.03 -4.53
CA ASN A 67 17.09 16.17 -4.20
C ASN A 67 16.81 15.29 -2.96
N ARG A 68 17.78 14.45 -2.62
CA ARG A 68 17.72 13.54 -1.47
C ARG A 68 17.42 14.24 -0.14
N SER A 69 18.02 15.42 0.08
CA SER A 69 17.79 16.18 1.32
C SER A 69 16.33 16.60 1.43
N HIS A 70 15.75 17.08 0.32
CA HIS A 70 14.33 17.46 0.27
C HIS A 70 13.42 16.27 0.55
N LEU A 71 13.63 15.13 -0.12
CA LEU A 71 12.82 13.94 0.11
C LEU A 71 12.95 13.40 1.56
N ASN A 72 14.15 13.48 2.15
CA ASN A 72 14.42 13.02 3.52
C ASN A 72 13.63 13.79 4.58
N THR A 73 13.10 14.98 4.27
CA THR A 73 12.22 15.71 5.20
C THR A 73 10.96 14.93 5.55
N LEU A 74 10.54 13.95 4.72
CA LEU A 74 9.44 13.03 5.02
C LEU A 74 9.59 12.31 6.37
N ILE A 75 10.83 12.07 6.83
CA ILE A 75 11.12 11.42 8.13
C ILE A 75 10.47 12.20 9.29
N ASN A 76 10.42 13.53 9.18
CA ASN A 76 9.84 14.42 10.19
C ASN A 76 8.36 14.75 9.90
N GLU A 77 7.85 14.41 8.73
CA GLU A 77 6.49 14.72 8.26
C GLU A 77 5.54 13.50 8.37
N VAL A 78 5.98 12.41 9.02
CA VAL A 78 5.24 11.13 9.09
C VAL A 78 3.86 11.23 9.74
N MET A 79 3.63 12.23 10.60
CA MET A 79 2.31 12.48 11.22
C MET A 79 1.34 13.26 10.32
N GLY A 80 1.79 13.73 9.15
CA GLY A 80 1.00 14.51 8.20
C GLY A 80 0.24 13.63 7.20
N ILE A 81 0.37 13.93 5.90
CA ILE A 81 -0.29 13.18 4.81
C ILE A 81 0.06 11.68 4.83
N TYR A 82 1.28 11.34 5.26
CA TYR A 82 1.72 9.95 5.36
C TYR A 82 0.85 9.13 6.33
N LEU A 83 0.50 9.70 7.48
CA LEU A 83 -0.35 9.03 8.48
C LEU A 83 -1.73 8.65 7.92
N LEU A 84 -2.27 9.46 7.01
CA LEU A 84 -3.55 9.15 6.36
C LEU A 84 -3.45 7.90 5.48
N GLN A 85 -2.31 7.66 4.83
CA GLN A 85 -2.11 6.49 3.95
C GLN A 85 -2.16 5.18 4.72
N LEU A 86 -1.84 5.21 6.02
CA LEU A 86 -1.75 4.05 6.88
C LEU A 86 -3.12 3.56 7.38
N ASN A 87 -4.24 3.95 6.77
CA ASN A 87 -5.58 3.60 7.27
C ASN A 87 -5.72 2.11 7.61
N GLY A 88 -5.27 1.23 6.70
CA GLY A 88 -5.25 -0.21 6.93
C GLY A 88 -4.16 -0.69 7.89
N ASP A 89 -2.94 -0.18 7.76
CA ASP A 89 -1.78 -0.61 8.56
C ASP A 89 -1.84 -0.14 10.03
N LEU A 90 -2.53 0.98 10.29
CA LEU A 90 -2.50 1.68 11.56
C LEU A 90 -3.15 0.87 12.69
N GLY A 91 -4.20 0.10 12.41
CA GLY A 91 -4.87 -0.75 13.40
C GLY A 91 -3.96 -1.82 14.00
N ASP A 92 -3.15 -2.45 13.15
CA ASP A 92 -2.15 -3.45 13.53
C ASP A 92 -0.96 -2.80 14.24
N LEU A 93 -0.48 -1.66 13.72
CA LEU A 93 0.59 -0.89 14.36
C LEU A 93 0.24 -0.48 15.79
N VAL A 94 -0.94 0.11 16.01
CA VAL A 94 -1.31 0.56 17.36
C VAL A 94 -1.50 -0.60 18.33
N SER A 95 -1.90 -1.77 17.81
CA SER A 95 -2.03 -2.99 18.60
C SER A 95 -0.66 -3.56 18.94
N ALA A 96 0.22 -3.72 17.96
CA ALA A 96 1.55 -4.29 18.13
C ALA A 96 2.46 -3.46 19.04
N LEU A 97 2.41 -2.13 18.90
CA LEU A 97 3.19 -1.17 19.69
C LEU A 97 2.59 -0.89 21.08
N SER A 98 1.45 -1.50 21.41
CA SER A 98 0.77 -1.31 22.71
C SER A 98 0.44 0.15 23.06
N VAL A 99 0.13 0.97 22.05
CA VAL A 99 -0.25 2.39 22.20
C VAL A 99 -1.76 2.52 22.43
N LEU A 100 -2.20 2.09 23.61
CA LEU A 100 -3.61 1.89 23.96
C LEU A 100 -4.45 3.17 23.90
N THR A 101 -3.86 4.34 24.16
CA THR A 101 -4.61 5.61 24.09
C THR A 101 -4.99 5.96 22.66
N LEU A 102 -4.17 5.56 21.68
CA LEU A 102 -4.49 5.71 20.26
C LEU A 102 -5.51 4.66 19.81
N LYS A 103 -5.31 3.40 20.22
CA LYS A 103 -6.23 2.29 19.90
C LYS A 103 -7.66 2.55 20.37
N LYS A 104 -7.83 3.14 21.56
CA LYS A 104 -9.14 3.47 22.13
C LYS A 104 -9.58 4.92 21.87
N GLY A 105 -8.74 5.71 21.21
CA GLY A 105 -8.96 7.13 21.01
C GLY A 105 -10.10 7.42 20.05
N LYS A 106 -10.76 8.57 20.25
CA LYS A 106 -11.86 9.06 19.42
C LYS A 106 -11.62 10.52 19.04
N ASN A 107 -12.12 10.92 17.87
CA ASN A 107 -12.10 12.32 17.45
C ASN A 107 -13.17 13.15 18.20
N LYS A 108 -13.20 14.46 17.95
CA LYS A 108 -14.16 15.39 18.59
C LYS A 108 -15.63 15.05 18.32
N MET A 109 -15.91 14.29 17.26
CA MET A 109 -17.25 13.82 16.89
C MET A 109 -17.57 12.43 17.47
N GLY A 110 -16.68 11.87 18.30
CA GLY A 110 -16.88 10.56 18.93
C GLY A 110 -16.52 9.36 18.04
N HIS A 111 -16.04 9.57 16.81
CA HIS A 111 -15.61 8.47 15.94
C HIS A 111 -14.25 7.93 16.36
N PRO A 112 -14.07 6.60 16.45
CA PRO A 112 -12.78 5.98 16.73
C PRO A 112 -11.68 6.43 15.76
N PHE A 113 -10.45 6.56 16.25
CA PHE A 113 -9.29 6.81 15.38
C PHE A 113 -8.97 5.61 14.50
N ILE A 114 -9.24 4.41 15.00
CA ILE A 114 -9.00 3.14 14.31
C ILE A 114 -10.35 2.55 13.94
N ALA A 115 -10.58 2.37 12.64
CA ALA A 115 -11.69 1.57 12.15
C ALA A 115 -11.27 0.10 12.05
N SER A 116 -12.23 -0.81 12.14
CA SER A 116 -12.05 -2.21 11.77
C SER A 116 -12.81 -2.46 10.47
N PRO A 117 -12.27 -2.04 9.32
CA PRO A 117 -12.91 -2.30 8.04
C PRO A 117 -12.87 -3.81 7.73
N SER A 118 -13.82 -4.25 6.92
CA SER A 118 -13.87 -5.60 6.34
C SER A 118 -14.49 -5.49 4.95
N CYS A 119 -14.51 -6.55 4.16
CA CYS A 119 -15.02 -6.50 2.80
C CYS A 119 -15.70 -7.81 2.40
N SER A 120 -16.59 -7.72 1.41
CA SER A 120 -17.10 -8.88 0.69
C SER A 120 -16.65 -8.82 -0.77
N ALA A 121 -16.09 -9.92 -1.28
CA ALA A 121 -15.71 -10.05 -2.67
C ALA A 121 -16.39 -11.28 -3.31
N LEU A 122 -16.80 -11.16 -4.57
CA LEU A 122 -17.35 -12.24 -5.36
C LEU A 122 -16.70 -12.26 -6.74
N ILE A 123 -16.15 -13.42 -7.11
CA ILE A 123 -15.73 -13.70 -8.49
C ILE A 123 -16.65 -14.78 -9.03
N LYS A 124 -17.37 -14.44 -10.11
CA LYS A 124 -18.34 -15.33 -10.74
C LYS A 124 -17.97 -15.54 -12.20
N ILE A 125 -17.64 -16.78 -12.53
CA ILE A 125 -17.46 -17.24 -13.91
C ILE A 125 -18.83 -17.62 -14.47
N VAL A 126 -19.18 -17.10 -15.64
CA VAL A 126 -20.35 -17.51 -16.43
C VAL A 126 -19.94 -17.66 -17.88
N ASP A 127 -20.39 -18.70 -18.59
CA ASP A 127 -20.08 -18.98 -20.00
C ASP A 127 -18.72 -18.43 -20.47
N ASN A 128 -18.72 -17.31 -21.20
CA ASN A 128 -17.54 -16.64 -21.76
C ASN A 128 -17.09 -15.37 -21.00
N ASN A 129 -17.63 -15.11 -19.81
CA ASN A 129 -17.40 -13.91 -19.01
C ASN A 129 -16.98 -14.22 -17.57
N VAL A 130 -16.25 -13.28 -16.97
CA VAL A 130 -15.96 -13.28 -15.54
C VAL A 130 -16.43 -11.95 -14.96
N TYR A 131 -17.34 -12.04 -13.99
CA TYR A 131 -17.79 -10.91 -13.19
C TYR A 131 -17.02 -10.87 -11.88
N LEU A 132 -16.59 -9.69 -11.48
CA LEU A 132 -15.90 -9.47 -10.21
C LEU A 132 -16.58 -8.29 -9.48
N SER A 133 -16.90 -8.51 -8.22
CA SER A 133 -17.51 -7.51 -7.34
C SER A 133 -16.74 -7.44 -6.03
N HIS A 134 -16.59 -6.23 -5.51
CA HIS A 134 -16.00 -5.95 -4.21
C HIS A 134 -16.84 -4.90 -3.49
N VAL A 135 -17.15 -5.16 -2.22
CA VAL A 135 -17.98 -4.30 -1.37
C VAL A 135 -17.24 -4.04 -0.06
N THR A 136 -16.67 -2.84 0.08
CA THR A 136 -15.99 -2.39 1.30
C THR A 136 -16.99 -2.10 2.41
N TRP A 137 -16.71 -2.60 3.61
CA TRP A 137 -17.43 -2.29 4.83
C TRP A 137 -16.53 -1.44 5.73
N SER A 138 -16.97 -0.24 6.05
CA SER A 138 -16.24 0.65 6.95
C SER A 138 -17.19 1.64 7.61
N THR A 139 -16.64 2.54 8.40
CA THR A 139 -17.42 3.59 9.05
C THR A 139 -17.99 4.57 8.03
N TYR A 140 -19.22 5.02 8.24
CA TYR A 140 -19.86 6.01 7.36
C TYR A 140 -19.08 7.33 7.23
N SER A 141 -18.24 7.64 8.23
CA SER A 141 -17.36 8.82 8.20
C SER A 141 -16.33 8.80 7.06
N ILE A 142 -16.05 7.64 6.43
CA ILE A 142 -15.12 7.58 5.29
C ILE A 142 -15.82 7.62 3.92
N MET A 143 -17.14 7.82 3.83
CA MET A 143 -17.89 7.80 2.56
C MET A 143 -17.61 8.98 1.61
N LEU A 144 -16.60 9.81 1.86
CA LEU A 144 -16.11 10.75 0.86
C LEU A 144 -15.21 9.99 -0.13
N ARG A 145 -15.77 9.63 -1.29
CA ARG A 145 -15.16 8.71 -2.26
C ARG A 145 -14.61 9.43 -3.48
N VAL A 146 -13.55 8.87 -4.04
CA VAL A 146 -12.98 9.30 -5.32
C VAL A 146 -12.57 8.07 -6.09
N LEU A 147 -13.08 7.89 -7.32
CA LEU A 147 -12.52 6.95 -8.27
C LEU A 147 -11.30 7.60 -8.92
N LYS A 148 -10.14 6.92 -8.89
CA LYS A 148 -8.89 7.47 -9.43
C LYS A 148 -8.43 6.68 -10.64
N HIS A 149 -7.88 7.39 -11.61
CA HIS A 149 -7.15 6.81 -12.73
C HIS A 149 -5.78 7.46 -12.78
N TYR A 150 -4.74 6.66 -12.55
CA TYR A 150 -3.36 7.07 -12.70
C TYR A 150 -2.84 6.55 -14.03
N ASN A 151 -2.22 7.42 -14.82
CA ASN A 151 -1.50 7.06 -16.04
C ASN A 151 -0.15 7.75 -16.01
N PHE A 152 0.89 7.02 -15.60
CA PHE A 152 2.21 7.57 -15.40
C PHE A 152 3.22 6.99 -16.41
N PRO A 153 4.19 7.80 -16.88
CA PRO A 153 5.23 7.34 -17.80
C PRO A 153 6.39 6.65 -17.07
N TRP A 154 6.12 5.97 -15.95
CA TRP A 154 7.17 5.37 -15.13
C TRP A 154 7.82 4.16 -15.79
N LYS A 155 9.11 3.99 -15.49
CA LYS A 155 9.94 2.88 -15.95
C LYS A 155 10.14 1.86 -14.84
N THR A 156 10.59 0.67 -15.18
CA THR A 156 10.88 -0.39 -14.22
C THR A 156 12.00 -0.01 -13.27
N VAL A 157 13.07 0.64 -13.76
CA VAL A 157 14.18 1.20 -12.98
C VAL A 157 14.63 2.54 -13.54
N ASN A 158 15.46 3.29 -12.80
CA ASN A 158 15.96 4.62 -13.20
C ASN A 158 17.07 4.55 -14.27
N ARG A 159 16.75 4.06 -15.47
CA ARG A 159 17.70 4.00 -16.60
C ARG A 159 17.05 4.40 -17.93
N THR A 160 17.86 4.95 -18.83
CA THR A 160 17.39 5.42 -20.15
C THR A 160 16.79 4.28 -20.97
N ASP A 161 17.40 3.10 -20.93
CA ASP A 161 17.00 1.88 -21.63
C ASP A 161 15.92 1.06 -20.90
N SER A 162 15.49 1.48 -19.72
CA SER A 162 14.51 0.74 -18.93
C SER A 162 13.12 0.79 -19.58
N GLN A 163 12.46 -0.37 -19.58
CA GLN A 163 11.11 -0.53 -20.10
C GLN A 163 10.08 0.20 -19.22
N LYS A 164 8.95 0.59 -19.83
CA LYS A 164 7.80 1.10 -19.10
C LYS A 164 7.24 0.00 -18.18
N ILE A 165 6.76 0.38 -16.99
CA ILE A 165 6.10 -0.58 -16.11
C ILE A 165 4.83 -1.18 -16.77
N PRO A 166 4.50 -2.47 -16.55
CA PRO A 166 3.30 -3.07 -17.13
C PRO A 166 2.00 -2.39 -16.68
N GLY A 167 1.88 -2.10 -15.38
CA GLY A 167 0.75 -1.39 -14.76
C GLY A 167 0.89 0.13 -14.83
N PHE A 168 1.27 0.68 -15.99
CA PHE A 168 1.44 2.13 -16.17
C PHE A 168 0.13 2.92 -16.07
N ALA A 169 -1.01 2.29 -16.36
CA ALA A 169 -2.33 2.85 -16.12
C ALA A 169 -3.09 2.00 -15.11
N ILE A 170 -3.58 2.61 -14.03
CA ILE A 170 -4.29 1.93 -12.95
C ILE A 170 -5.53 2.74 -12.57
N THR A 171 -6.71 2.10 -12.66
CA THR A 171 -7.97 2.63 -12.15
C THR A 171 -8.32 1.93 -10.85
N PHE A 172 -8.69 2.67 -9.81
CA PHE A 172 -9.02 2.10 -8.52
C PHE A 172 -9.98 2.96 -7.70
N SER A 173 -10.78 2.32 -6.86
CA SER A 173 -11.63 3.01 -5.90
C SER A 173 -10.78 3.55 -4.74
N SER A 174 -11.06 4.77 -4.29
CA SER A 174 -10.21 5.43 -3.31
C SER A 174 -10.97 6.53 -2.57
N TYR A 175 -10.20 7.34 -1.84
CA TYR A 175 -10.63 8.40 -0.94
C TYR A 175 -9.74 9.63 -1.17
N PRO A 176 -10.18 10.87 -0.89
CA PRO A 176 -9.34 12.05 -1.01
C PRO A 176 -8.03 11.87 -0.24
N THR A 177 -6.92 12.37 -0.78
CA THR A 177 -5.55 12.28 -0.19
C THR A 177 -4.86 10.91 -0.18
N PHE A 178 -5.56 9.82 -0.47
CA PHE A 178 -4.93 8.50 -0.56
C PHE A 178 -4.18 8.31 -1.89
N THR A 179 -3.04 7.64 -1.89
CA THR A 179 -2.29 7.30 -3.12
C THR A 179 -2.56 5.90 -3.64
N SER A 180 -3.25 5.10 -2.84
CA SER A 180 -3.70 3.74 -3.14
C SER A 180 -5.20 3.64 -2.89
N SER A 181 -5.76 2.49 -3.22
CA SER A 181 -7.03 2.08 -2.64
C SER A 181 -6.85 1.75 -1.16
N VAL A 182 -7.95 1.87 -0.42
CA VAL A 182 -8.11 1.34 0.95
C VAL A 182 -9.12 0.18 0.96
N ASP A 183 -9.80 -0.05 -0.17
CA ASP A 183 -10.94 -0.95 -0.30
C ASP A 183 -10.62 -2.46 -0.24
N ASP A 184 -9.96 -3.16 -1.17
CA ASP A 184 -9.27 -2.75 -2.37
C ASP A 184 -9.89 -3.24 -3.68
N PHE A 185 -9.85 -2.38 -4.70
CA PHE A 185 -10.23 -2.76 -6.07
C PHE A 185 -9.40 -1.97 -7.09
N TYR A 186 -8.60 -2.68 -7.88
CA TYR A 186 -7.73 -2.12 -8.92
C TYR A 186 -7.94 -2.81 -10.26
N LEU A 187 -7.91 -2.01 -11.33
CA LEU A 187 -7.81 -2.45 -12.72
C LEU A 187 -6.53 -1.88 -13.31
N THR A 188 -5.65 -2.72 -13.83
CA THR A 188 -4.36 -2.28 -14.38
C THR A 188 -4.28 -2.47 -15.90
N SER A 189 -3.43 -1.68 -16.56
CA SER A 189 -3.06 -1.86 -17.98
C SER A 189 -2.34 -3.16 -18.27
N ALA A 190 -1.86 -3.86 -17.23
CA ALA A 190 -1.28 -5.20 -17.34
C ALA A 190 -2.35 -6.30 -17.40
N ASN A 191 -3.62 -5.94 -17.59
CA ASN A 191 -4.75 -6.88 -17.60
C ASN A 191 -4.93 -7.63 -16.27
N LEU A 192 -4.47 -7.06 -15.16
CA LEU A 192 -4.72 -7.58 -13.81
C LEU A 192 -5.88 -6.84 -13.16
N THR A 193 -6.80 -7.60 -12.56
CA THR A 193 -7.76 -7.08 -11.58
C THR A 193 -7.32 -7.55 -10.20
N ILE A 194 -7.14 -6.62 -9.27
CA ILE A 194 -6.67 -6.91 -7.91
C ILE A 194 -7.74 -6.47 -6.92
N THR A 195 -8.10 -7.35 -5.99
CA THR A 195 -9.00 -7.05 -4.89
C THR A 195 -8.58 -7.81 -3.62
N GLU A 196 -9.18 -7.51 -2.48
CA GLU A 196 -8.85 -8.15 -1.21
C GLU A 196 -10.04 -8.17 -0.27
N THR A 197 -9.99 -9.03 0.74
CA THR A 197 -10.80 -8.90 1.94
C THR A 197 -9.93 -9.04 3.17
N THR A 198 -10.02 -8.11 4.11
CA THR A 198 -9.10 -8.04 5.26
C THR A 198 -9.31 -9.20 6.23
N ASN A 199 -8.22 -9.82 6.68
CA ASN A 199 -8.22 -10.82 7.74
C ASN A 199 -7.72 -10.20 9.03
N ASN A 200 -8.33 -10.55 10.15
CA ASN A 200 -7.84 -10.13 11.46
C ASN A 200 -6.75 -11.09 11.97
N VAL A 201 -5.69 -10.54 12.55
CA VAL A 201 -4.67 -11.31 13.27
C VAL A 201 -5.03 -11.39 14.74
N TYR A 202 -5.32 -12.60 15.22
CA TYR A 202 -5.64 -12.85 16.64
C TYR A 202 -4.48 -13.50 17.41
N ASN A 203 -3.38 -13.86 16.74
CA ASN A 203 -2.21 -14.44 17.40
C ASN A 203 -1.22 -13.34 17.77
N ASP A 204 -1.21 -12.95 19.04
CA ASP A 204 -0.37 -11.87 19.55
C ASP A 204 1.15 -12.11 19.42
N SER A 205 1.57 -13.37 19.28
CA SER A 205 2.98 -13.70 19.05
C SER A 205 3.48 -13.15 17.71
N LEU A 206 2.60 -13.02 16.72
CA LEU A 206 2.95 -12.51 15.38
C LEU A 206 3.23 -11.01 15.39
N TRP A 207 2.77 -10.26 16.40
CA TRP A 207 3.10 -8.85 16.55
C TRP A 207 4.59 -8.58 16.74
N ASN A 208 5.41 -9.60 16.99
CA ASN A 208 6.85 -9.45 17.00
C ASN A 208 7.41 -9.07 15.62
N ILE A 209 6.74 -9.50 14.54
CA ILE A 209 7.10 -9.09 13.16
C ILE A 209 6.91 -7.58 13.02
N VAL A 210 5.74 -7.08 13.42
CA VAL A 210 5.42 -5.65 13.37
C VAL A 210 6.33 -4.84 14.29
N ARG A 211 6.50 -5.24 15.56
CA ARG A 211 7.35 -4.48 16.52
C ARG A 211 8.79 -4.31 16.05
N ASN A 212 9.35 -5.32 15.38
CA ASN A 212 10.71 -5.29 14.86
C ASN A 212 10.77 -4.87 13.37
N GLY A 213 9.63 -4.46 12.80
CA GLY A 213 9.44 -4.20 11.39
C GLY A 213 9.95 -2.84 10.92
N SER A 214 10.15 -1.89 11.83
CA SER A 214 10.47 -0.50 11.49
C SER A 214 11.69 -0.39 10.58
N ARG A 215 12.72 -1.23 10.74
CA ARG A 215 13.98 -1.16 9.97
C ARG A 215 14.14 -2.22 8.88
N ASN A 216 13.10 -2.97 8.54
CA ASN A 216 13.21 -4.07 7.58
C ASN A 216 11.93 -4.36 6.78
N SER A 217 10.93 -3.47 6.86
CA SER A 217 9.64 -3.70 6.20
C SER A 217 9.12 -2.47 5.47
N VAL A 218 8.18 -2.73 4.56
CA VAL A 218 7.46 -1.73 3.77
C VAL A 218 5.96 -1.94 4.00
N PHE A 219 5.20 -0.89 4.29
CA PHE A 219 3.77 -1.00 4.57
C PHE A 219 2.95 -1.45 3.36
N THR A 220 1.78 -2.03 3.66
CA THR A 220 0.91 -2.69 2.67
C THR A 220 0.51 -1.79 1.52
N PHE A 221 0.15 -0.53 1.79
CA PHE A 221 -0.27 0.40 0.73
C PHE A 221 0.83 0.70 -0.30
N ILE A 222 2.11 0.65 0.11
CA ILE A 222 3.26 0.81 -0.80
C ILE A 222 3.47 -0.49 -1.56
N ARG A 223 3.56 -1.64 -0.86
CA ARG A 223 3.78 -2.95 -1.49
C ARG A 223 2.69 -3.28 -2.53
N GLY A 224 1.42 -3.02 -2.21
CA GLY A 224 0.29 -3.24 -3.12
C GLY A 224 0.38 -2.40 -4.39
N MET A 225 0.75 -1.11 -4.27
CA MET A 225 0.95 -0.24 -5.44
C MET A 225 2.19 -0.65 -6.25
N VAL A 226 3.30 -1.02 -5.60
CA VAL A 226 4.51 -1.51 -6.28
C VAL A 226 4.22 -2.78 -7.08
N ALA A 227 3.55 -3.77 -6.47
CA ALA A 227 3.15 -5.01 -7.13
C ALA A 227 2.22 -4.74 -8.31
N SER A 228 1.21 -3.88 -8.12
CA SER A 228 0.24 -3.51 -9.17
C SER A 228 0.86 -2.75 -10.35
N ARG A 229 1.98 -2.05 -10.13
CA ARG A 229 2.76 -1.39 -11.18
C ARG A 229 3.63 -2.38 -11.95
N LEU A 230 4.29 -3.31 -11.27
CA LEU A 230 5.37 -4.14 -11.84
C LEU A 230 4.90 -5.47 -12.43
N ALA A 231 3.83 -6.07 -11.90
CA ALA A 231 3.43 -7.42 -12.26
C ALA A 231 2.71 -7.50 -13.61
N LYS A 232 2.97 -8.58 -14.35
CA LYS A 232 2.23 -8.99 -15.55
C LYS A 232 1.27 -10.15 -15.30
N THR A 233 1.53 -10.93 -14.25
CA THR A 233 0.75 -12.11 -13.85
C THR A 233 0.43 -12.05 -12.37
N GLY A 234 -0.52 -12.87 -11.91
CA GLY A 234 -0.82 -12.99 -10.47
C GLY A 234 0.39 -13.47 -9.65
N ASP A 235 1.13 -14.46 -10.14
CA ASP A 235 2.31 -14.98 -9.43
C ASP A 235 3.41 -13.93 -9.25
N GLU A 236 3.65 -13.11 -10.28
CA GLU A 236 4.57 -11.97 -10.17
C GLU A 236 4.06 -10.94 -9.15
N TRP A 237 2.75 -10.66 -9.15
CA TRP A 237 2.15 -9.74 -8.21
C TRP A 237 2.37 -10.21 -6.77
N ILE A 238 2.11 -11.49 -6.49
CA ILE A 238 2.34 -12.11 -5.17
C ILE A 238 3.83 -12.01 -4.77
N ALA A 239 4.73 -12.27 -5.71
CA ALA A 239 6.16 -12.21 -5.46
C ALA A 239 6.63 -10.79 -5.08
N TYR A 240 6.10 -9.75 -5.72
CA TYR A 240 6.38 -8.37 -5.34
C TYR A 240 5.70 -7.96 -4.04
N PHE A 241 4.45 -8.37 -3.82
CA PHE A 241 3.69 -7.98 -2.64
C PHE A 241 4.26 -8.55 -1.35
N LYS A 242 4.76 -9.79 -1.35
CA LYS A 242 5.35 -10.43 -0.16
C LYS A 242 6.73 -9.89 0.22
N TYR A 243 7.40 -9.19 -0.70
CA TYR A 243 8.76 -8.69 -0.48
C TYR A 243 8.76 -7.56 0.57
N ASN A 244 9.62 -7.66 1.59
CA ASN A 244 9.67 -6.77 2.76
C ASN A 244 8.31 -6.60 3.47
N ASN A 245 7.60 -7.71 3.68
CA ASN A 245 6.33 -7.73 4.40
C ASN A 245 6.43 -7.09 5.80
N SER A 246 5.47 -6.23 6.12
CA SER A 246 5.36 -5.51 7.39
C SER A 246 4.59 -6.24 8.47
N GLY A 247 3.82 -7.27 8.14
CA GLY A 247 2.90 -7.91 9.09
C GLY A 247 1.71 -7.03 9.48
N THR A 248 1.45 -5.97 8.71
CA THR A 248 0.38 -4.99 8.93
C THR A 248 -0.59 -4.99 7.77
N TYR A 249 -1.85 -4.68 8.05
CA TYR A 249 -2.97 -4.79 7.13
C TYR A 249 -2.99 -6.15 6.45
N GLU A 250 -3.07 -7.21 7.26
CA GLU A 250 -3.14 -8.60 6.78
C GLU A 250 -4.43 -8.84 5.99
N LYS A 251 -4.30 -9.43 4.80
CA LYS A 251 -5.40 -9.58 3.83
C LYS A 251 -5.56 -11.02 3.42
N ASN A 252 -6.72 -11.37 2.89
CA ASN A 252 -6.87 -12.39 1.85
C ASN A 252 -6.95 -11.67 0.51
N GLU A 253 -5.89 -11.70 -0.27
CA GLU A 253 -5.88 -11.03 -1.58
C GLU A 253 -6.50 -11.92 -2.65
N GLN A 254 -7.15 -11.37 -3.65
CA GLN A 254 -7.69 -12.12 -4.79
C GLN A 254 -7.29 -11.39 -6.06
N GLN A 255 -6.69 -12.13 -6.99
CA GLN A 255 -6.22 -11.59 -8.26
C GLN A 255 -6.94 -12.30 -9.39
N LEU A 256 -7.12 -11.59 -10.49
CA LEU A 256 -7.61 -12.14 -11.74
C LEU A 256 -6.70 -11.67 -12.86
N ASP A 257 -5.97 -12.60 -13.45
CA ASP A 257 -5.23 -12.42 -14.69
C ASP A 257 -6.21 -12.51 -15.87
N ARG A 258 -6.27 -11.45 -16.69
CA ARG A 258 -7.18 -11.39 -17.84
C ARG A 258 -6.47 -11.73 -19.16
N THR A 259 -5.22 -12.21 -19.14
CA THR A 259 -4.38 -12.48 -20.33
C THR A 259 -4.59 -13.85 -20.99
N GLY A 260 -5.65 -14.59 -20.66
CA GLY A 260 -5.93 -15.93 -21.18
C GLY A 260 -5.62 -16.09 -22.69
N LYS A 261 -4.68 -16.98 -23.00
CA LYS A 261 -4.25 -17.32 -24.36
C LYS A 261 -5.46 -17.74 -25.20
N VAL A 262 -5.84 -16.93 -26.18
CA VAL A 262 -6.85 -17.29 -27.19
C VAL A 262 -6.16 -18.05 -28.32
N GLY A 263 -6.08 -19.37 -28.19
CA GLY A 263 -5.85 -20.27 -29.33
C GLY A 263 -7.20 -20.67 -29.95
N PRO A 264 -7.29 -20.85 -31.27
CA PRO A 264 -8.54 -21.26 -31.91
C PRO A 264 -8.91 -22.68 -31.44
N GLY A 265 -9.93 -22.80 -30.58
CA GLY A 265 -10.54 -24.08 -30.22
C GLY A 265 -10.47 -24.52 -28.75
N GLN A 266 -9.87 -23.74 -27.84
CA GLN A 266 -9.93 -24.04 -26.39
C GLN A 266 -10.17 -22.75 -25.60
N SER A 267 -11.41 -22.57 -25.12
CA SER A 267 -11.80 -21.44 -24.28
C SER A 267 -11.46 -21.71 -22.82
N GLY A 268 -10.40 -21.08 -22.31
CA GLY A 268 -10.10 -21.02 -20.89
C GLY A 268 -9.49 -19.68 -20.54
N LEU A 269 -10.24 -18.82 -19.81
CA LEU A 269 -9.62 -17.73 -19.06
C LEU A 269 -8.71 -18.36 -18.00
N GLY A 270 -7.41 -18.11 -18.08
CA GLY A 270 -6.47 -18.47 -17.02
C GLY A 270 -6.73 -17.57 -15.81
N MET A 271 -7.31 -18.12 -14.75
CA MET A 271 -7.63 -17.40 -13.51
C MET A 271 -6.74 -17.92 -12.38
N LEU A 272 -5.93 -17.04 -11.81
CA LEU A 272 -5.12 -17.30 -10.62
C LEU A 272 -5.72 -16.52 -9.46
N VAL A 273 -6.68 -17.11 -8.74
CA VAL A 273 -7.19 -16.55 -7.47
C VAL A 273 -6.17 -16.85 -6.37
N GLY A 274 -5.20 -15.95 -6.20
CA GLY A 274 -4.19 -16.07 -5.16
C GLY A 274 -4.64 -15.47 -3.84
N GLY A 275 -5.41 -16.23 -3.05
CA GLY A 275 -5.68 -15.97 -1.63
C GLY A 275 -4.43 -16.10 -0.76
N LEU A 276 -3.65 -15.03 -0.56
CA LEU A 276 -2.60 -15.02 0.46
C LEU A 276 -3.06 -14.30 1.71
N CYS A 277 -2.95 -15.00 2.84
CA CYS A 277 -2.80 -14.46 4.19
C CYS A 277 -1.29 -14.27 4.44
N SER A 278 -0.81 -13.03 4.60
CA SER A 278 0.61 -12.70 4.59
C SER A 278 1.28 -12.93 5.96
N ILE A 279 1.04 -14.08 6.61
CA ILE A 279 1.79 -14.47 7.80
C ILE A 279 3.03 -15.26 7.35
N GLY A 280 4.03 -14.54 6.85
CA GLY A 280 5.32 -15.09 6.48
C GLY A 280 6.17 -15.44 7.69
N SER A 281 6.03 -16.65 8.23
CA SER A 281 7.08 -17.27 9.06
C SER A 281 8.22 -17.73 8.13
N ASN A 282 9.29 -16.94 8.02
CA ASN A 282 10.55 -17.44 7.47
C ASN A 282 11.17 -18.41 8.49
N ARG A 283 10.77 -19.68 8.44
CA ARG A 283 11.61 -20.80 8.90
C ARG A 283 12.26 -21.42 7.68
N HIS A 284 13.47 -20.95 7.36
CA HIS A 284 14.43 -21.83 6.68
C HIS A 284 15.10 -22.70 7.74
N LYS A 285 15.14 -24.01 7.45
CA LYS A 285 15.98 -25.00 8.13
C LYS A 285 17.44 -24.62 8.06
#